data_AF-A0A6G4WGF7-F1
#
_entry.id   AF-A0A6G4WGF7-F1
#
_cell.length_a   1.000
_cell.length_b   1.000
_cell.length_c   1.000
_cell.angle_alpha   90.00
_cell.angle_beta   90.00
_cell.angle_gamma   90.00
#
_symmetry.space_group_name_H-M   'P 1'
#
loop_
_entity.id
_entity.type
_entity.pdbx_description
1 polymer ?
#
loop_
_entity_poly.entity_id
_entity_poly.type
_entity_poly.pdbx_seq_one_letter_code
_entity_poly.pdbx_strand_id
1 'polypeptide(L)'
;MPVHFIGTVSVSWLTQPGADRDVKLDQDFGFEDSGGLVWTAKKKAIVNGASIPQIFWSTFGSPFIGDYRRASVLHDYYCEVRTRPSAATHLMFYEACLAGGVGPVKAKTMYIMVKTFGPSWTVVAESIVVNGHTVIEKGGMLTFSRTMPRAEFSEMIQWIETENPPIADIDAEIEKRAVVVPVLPLAELGIEVD
;
A
#
# COMPACT_ATOMS: atom_id res chain seq x y z
N MET A 1 -5.26 -23.12 -1.53
CA MET A 1 -6.72 -22.89 -1.67
C MET A 1 -6.90 -21.73 -2.64
N PRO A 2 -8.05 -21.57 -3.31
CA PRO A 2 -8.26 -20.37 -4.14
C PRO A 2 -8.27 -19.13 -3.25
N VAL A 3 -7.63 -18.05 -3.71
CA VAL A 3 -7.68 -16.74 -3.04
C VAL A 3 -9.13 -16.30 -2.89
N HIS A 4 -9.51 -15.81 -1.72
CA HIS A 4 -10.89 -15.39 -1.48
C HIS A 4 -10.99 -14.44 -0.28
N PHE A 5 -12.04 -13.63 -0.30
CA PHE A 5 -12.38 -12.79 0.83
C PHE A 5 -13.16 -13.55 1.90
N ILE A 6 -12.93 -13.16 3.16
CA ILE A 6 -13.55 -13.75 4.34
C ILE A 6 -14.45 -12.68 4.98
N GLY A 7 -15.76 -12.97 5.02
CA GLY A 7 -16.76 -12.07 5.58
C GLY A 7 -17.20 -10.93 4.65
N THR A 8 -17.93 -9.98 5.23
CA THR A 8 -18.48 -8.81 4.52
C THR A 8 -17.93 -7.52 5.09
N VAL A 9 -17.70 -6.53 4.23
CA VAL A 9 -17.33 -5.19 4.68
C VAL A 9 -18.59 -4.51 5.20
N SER A 10 -18.62 -4.19 6.49
CA SER A 10 -19.67 -3.39 7.13
C SER A 10 -19.02 -2.22 7.84
N VAL A 11 -19.50 -1.00 7.57
CA VAL A 11 -18.87 0.22 8.05
C VAL A 11 -19.87 1.27 8.51
N SER A 12 -19.43 2.06 9.48
CA SER A 12 -20.07 3.31 9.89
C SER A 12 -19.26 4.48 9.37
N TRP A 13 -19.88 5.41 8.64
CA TRP A 13 -19.25 6.67 8.24
C TRP A 13 -18.94 7.52 9.47
N LEU A 14 -17.72 8.04 9.54
CA LEU A 14 -17.34 9.04 10.52
C LEU A 14 -17.54 10.43 9.92
N THR A 15 -17.60 11.45 10.79
CA THR A 15 -17.64 12.84 10.37
C THR A 15 -16.39 13.54 10.90
N GLN A 16 -15.63 14.18 10.02
CA GLN A 16 -14.42 14.92 10.40
C GLN A 16 -14.26 16.23 9.63
N PRO A 17 -13.50 17.21 10.16
CA PRO A 17 -13.12 18.39 9.40
C PRO A 17 -12.28 18.02 8.17
N GLY A 18 -12.63 18.54 6.99
CA GLY A 18 -11.93 18.28 5.73
C GLY A 18 -12.63 17.25 4.85
N ALA A 19 -11.87 16.39 4.17
CA ALA A 19 -12.44 15.37 3.28
C ALA A 19 -13.09 14.25 4.11
N ASP A 20 -14.42 14.20 4.09
CA ASP A 20 -15.22 13.28 4.90
C ASP A 20 -15.29 11.89 4.26
N ARG A 21 -14.24 11.10 4.45
CA ARG A 21 -14.04 9.79 3.82
C ARG A 21 -13.76 8.66 4.80
N ASP A 22 -13.55 8.98 6.06
CA ASP A 22 -13.17 7.97 7.05
C ASP A 22 -14.37 7.12 7.39
N VAL A 23 -14.18 5.81 7.29
CA VAL A 23 -15.17 4.82 7.69
C VAL A 23 -14.55 3.91 8.75
N LYS A 24 -15.37 3.56 9.74
CA LYS A 24 -14.98 2.64 10.80
C LYS A 24 -15.58 1.27 10.52
N LEU A 25 -14.76 0.22 10.59
CA LEU A 25 -15.23 -1.15 10.43
C LEU A 25 -16.11 -1.58 11.62
N ASP A 26 -17.31 -2.10 11.34
CA ASP A 26 -18.25 -2.58 12.36
C ASP A 26 -17.99 -4.04 12.77
N GLN A 27 -17.20 -4.75 11.97
CA GLN A 27 -16.78 -6.14 12.18
C GLN A 27 -15.40 -6.41 11.53
N ASP A 28 -14.79 -7.54 11.88
CA ASP A 28 -13.57 -8.00 11.21
C ASP A 28 -13.87 -8.33 9.74
N PHE A 29 -12.91 -8.05 8.86
CA PHE A 29 -12.97 -8.38 7.44
C PHE A 29 -11.63 -8.96 7.00
N GLY A 30 -11.66 -10.02 6.18
CA GLY A 30 -10.43 -10.74 5.83
C GLY A 30 -10.29 -11.14 4.37
N PHE A 31 -9.11 -11.66 4.06
CA PHE A 31 -8.72 -12.21 2.77
C PHE A 31 -7.66 -13.29 2.97
N GLU A 32 -7.81 -14.42 2.29
CA GLU A 32 -6.78 -15.46 2.21
C GLU A 32 -6.03 -15.30 0.88
N ASP A 33 -4.72 -15.10 0.96
CA ASP A 33 -3.84 -14.91 -0.19
C ASP A 33 -3.41 -16.23 -0.83
N SER A 34 -2.67 -16.15 -1.93
CA SER A 34 -2.22 -17.32 -2.70
C SER A 34 -1.27 -18.23 -1.92
N GLY A 35 -0.59 -17.70 -0.89
CA GLY A 35 0.25 -18.42 0.04
C GLY A 35 -0.51 -19.07 1.20
N GLY A 36 -1.83 -18.89 1.28
CA GLY A 36 -2.67 -19.38 2.38
C GLY A 36 -2.57 -18.52 3.65
N LEU A 37 -1.97 -17.33 3.58
CA LEU A 37 -1.94 -16.40 4.70
C LEU A 37 -3.25 -15.63 4.79
N VAL A 38 -3.83 -15.60 5.98
CA VAL A 38 -5.04 -14.84 6.28
C VAL A 38 -4.69 -13.42 6.73
N TRP A 39 -5.15 -12.45 5.96
CA TRP A 39 -5.12 -11.03 6.25
C TRP A 39 -6.43 -10.63 6.91
N THR A 40 -6.38 -9.89 8.02
CA THR A 40 -7.59 -9.49 8.76
C THR A 40 -7.51 -8.04 9.19
N ALA A 41 -8.37 -7.21 8.60
CA ALA A 41 -8.67 -5.88 9.11
C ALA A 41 -9.62 -6.01 10.31
N LYS A 42 -9.24 -5.40 11.44
CA LYS A 42 -9.94 -5.55 12.71
C LYS A 42 -11.14 -4.61 12.81
N LYS A 43 -12.20 -5.07 13.48
CA LYS A 43 -13.31 -4.24 13.92
C LYS A 43 -12.79 -2.97 14.62
N LYS A 44 -13.47 -1.84 14.40
CA LYS A 44 -13.09 -0.48 14.81
C LYS A 44 -11.89 0.12 14.08
N ALA A 45 -11.23 -0.59 13.16
CA ALA A 45 -10.25 0.05 12.29
C ALA A 45 -10.90 1.19 11.50
N ILE A 46 -10.18 2.29 11.36
CA ILE A 46 -10.56 3.42 10.53
C ILE A 46 -9.80 3.28 9.22
N VAL A 47 -10.53 3.31 8.11
CA VAL A 47 -9.99 3.24 6.75
C VAL A 47 -10.64 4.35 5.92
N ASN A 48 -9.99 4.81 4.86
CA ASN A 48 -10.43 5.99 4.12
C ASN A 48 -10.53 5.76 2.60
N GLY A 49 -10.27 4.53 2.16
CA GLY A 49 -10.32 4.11 0.77
C GLY A 49 -9.26 4.77 -0.11
N ALA A 50 -8.22 5.37 0.48
CA ALA A 50 -7.29 6.28 -0.19
C ALA A 50 -5.89 5.71 -0.45
N SER A 51 -5.76 4.38 -0.50
CA SER A 51 -4.54 3.69 -0.96
C SER A 51 -4.08 4.11 -2.38
N ILE A 52 -4.99 4.66 -3.20
CA ILE A 52 -4.71 5.13 -4.55
C ILE A 52 -4.57 6.67 -4.54
N PRO A 53 -3.43 7.23 -4.98
CA PRO A 53 -3.24 8.68 -5.06
C PRO A 53 -4.35 9.36 -5.87
N GLN A 54 -4.83 10.52 -5.40
CA GLN A 54 -5.96 11.26 -5.99
C GLN A 54 -5.84 11.51 -7.49
N ILE A 55 -4.62 11.74 -7.98
CA ILE A 55 -4.34 11.98 -9.41
C ILE A 55 -4.78 10.81 -10.30
N PHE A 56 -4.97 9.61 -9.75
CA PHE A 56 -5.37 8.42 -10.50
C PHE A 56 -6.87 8.11 -10.38
N TRP A 57 -7.66 8.85 -9.59
CA TRP A 57 -9.09 8.56 -9.40
C TRP A 57 -9.93 8.72 -10.67
N SER A 58 -9.52 9.57 -11.62
CA SER A 58 -10.20 9.70 -12.91
C SER A 58 -10.17 8.42 -13.75
N THR A 59 -9.17 7.56 -13.53
CA THR A 59 -8.94 6.34 -14.30
C THR A 59 -9.47 5.10 -13.57
N PHE A 60 -9.34 5.04 -12.24
CA PHE A 60 -9.67 3.85 -11.46
C PHE A 60 -10.97 3.95 -10.67
N GLY A 61 -11.50 5.17 -10.54
CA GLY A 61 -12.66 5.49 -9.71
C GLY A 61 -12.26 6.17 -8.40
N SER A 62 -13.20 6.93 -7.82
CA SER A 62 -13.06 7.52 -6.48
C SER A 62 -12.92 6.45 -5.39
N PRO A 63 -12.57 6.82 -4.15
CA PRO A 63 -12.56 5.88 -3.03
C PRO A 63 -13.88 5.13 -2.88
N PHE A 64 -13.80 3.89 -2.40
CA PHE A 64 -14.94 2.99 -2.11
C PHE A 64 -15.86 2.62 -3.28
N ILE A 65 -15.49 2.89 -4.53
CA ILE A 65 -16.26 2.44 -5.69
C ILE A 65 -15.60 1.28 -6.45
N GLY A 66 -16.40 0.59 -7.26
CA GLY A 66 -15.94 -0.52 -8.11
C GLY A 66 -15.51 -1.76 -7.32
N ASP A 67 -14.78 -2.63 -8.01
CA ASP A 67 -14.45 -3.99 -7.58
C ASP A 67 -13.27 -4.06 -6.60
N TYR A 68 -12.44 -3.01 -6.54
CA TYR A 68 -11.27 -2.95 -5.66
C TYR A 68 -11.57 -2.47 -4.24
N ARG A 69 -12.78 -1.95 -3.97
CA ARG A 69 -13.14 -1.33 -2.68
C ARG A 69 -12.95 -2.26 -1.47
N ARG A 70 -13.06 -3.57 -1.68
CA ARG A 70 -12.82 -4.58 -0.64
C ARG A 70 -11.33 -4.75 -0.37
N ALA A 71 -10.52 -4.77 -1.43
CA ALA A 71 -9.07 -4.84 -1.33
C ALA A 71 -8.49 -3.61 -0.61
N SER A 72 -9.03 -2.41 -0.87
CA SER A 72 -8.55 -1.18 -0.23
C SER A 72 -8.74 -1.17 1.28
N VAL A 73 -9.78 -1.81 1.83
CA VAL A 73 -9.98 -1.92 3.29
C VAL A 73 -8.80 -2.61 3.96
N LEU A 74 -8.34 -3.73 3.38
CA LEU A 74 -7.20 -4.47 3.91
C LEU A 74 -5.90 -3.69 3.69
N HIS A 75 -5.71 -3.11 2.51
CA HIS A 75 -4.50 -2.34 2.22
C HIS A 75 -4.36 -1.10 3.13
N ASP A 76 -5.41 -0.32 3.32
CA ASP A 76 -5.42 0.82 4.25
C ASP A 76 -5.08 0.35 5.67
N TYR A 77 -5.73 -0.71 6.15
CA TYR A 77 -5.48 -1.26 7.48
C TYR A 77 -4.01 -1.67 7.67
N TYR A 78 -3.43 -2.42 6.72
CA TYR A 78 -2.06 -2.89 6.83
C TYR A 78 -1.01 -1.79 6.55
N CYS A 79 -1.35 -0.73 5.80
CA CYS A 79 -0.52 0.48 5.69
C CYS A 79 -0.46 1.28 7.00
N GLU A 80 -1.54 1.23 7.79
CA GLU A 80 -1.62 1.88 9.09
C GLU A 80 -0.91 1.07 10.17
N VAL A 81 -1.29 -0.20 10.36
CA VAL A 81 -0.75 -1.01 11.47
C VAL A 81 0.66 -1.55 11.19
N ARG A 82 1.06 -1.66 9.92
CA ARG A 82 2.41 -2.05 9.48
C ARG A 82 2.95 -3.35 10.08
N THR A 83 2.06 -4.26 10.47
CA THR A 83 2.41 -5.57 11.07
C THR A 83 2.93 -6.58 10.04
N ARG A 84 3.02 -6.20 8.77
CA ARG A 84 3.53 -6.99 7.64
C ARG A 84 4.43 -6.11 6.77
N PRO A 85 5.41 -6.67 6.04
CA PRO A 85 6.25 -5.90 5.12
C PRO A 85 5.40 -5.18 4.06
N SER A 86 5.77 -3.95 3.69
CA SER A 86 5.05 -3.18 2.67
C SER A 86 4.91 -3.96 1.35
N ALA A 87 5.96 -4.68 0.95
CA ALA A 87 5.93 -5.52 -0.25
C ALA A 87 4.82 -6.58 -0.23
N ALA A 88 4.68 -7.30 0.88
CA ALA A 88 3.63 -8.30 1.03
C ALA A 88 2.24 -7.64 1.08
N THR A 89 2.11 -6.48 1.74
CA THR A 89 0.85 -5.71 1.81
C THR A 89 0.39 -5.27 0.41
N HIS A 90 1.29 -4.75 -0.42
CA HIS A 90 0.95 -4.34 -1.79
C HIS A 90 0.63 -5.53 -2.70
N LEU A 91 1.33 -6.66 -2.54
CA LEU A 91 1.03 -7.89 -3.28
C LEU A 91 -0.34 -8.46 -2.89
N MET A 92 -0.67 -8.48 -1.59
CA MET A 92 -2.00 -8.87 -1.11
C MET A 92 -3.08 -7.98 -1.73
N PHE A 93 -2.86 -6.66 -1.81
CA PHE A 93 -3.80 -5.76 -2.46
C PHE A 93 -4.04 -6.11 -3.94
N TYR A 94 -2.99 -6.46 -4.68
CA TYR A 94 -3.10 -6.94 -6.05
C TYR A 94 -3.96 -8.20 -6.16
N GLU A 95 -3.67 -9.22 -5.33
CA GLU A 95 -4.42 -10.47 -5.33
C GLU A 95 -5.89 -10.26 -4.93
N ALA A 96 -6.14 -9.42 -3.92
CA ALA A 96 -7.47 -9.07 -3.48
C ALA A 96 -8.25 -8.29 -4.56
N CYS A 97 -7.57 -7.45 -5.36
CA CYS A 97 -8.20 -6.81 -6.52
C CYS A 97 -8.67 -7.85 -7.54
N LEU A 98 -7.84 -8.84 -7.87
CA LEU A 98 -8.21 -9.93 -8.78
C LEU A 98 -9.40 -10.73 -8.23
N ALA A 99 -9.34 -11.13 -6.96
CA ALA A 99 -10.43 -11.84 -6.28
C ALA A 99 -11.72 -11.01 -6.19
N GLY A 100 -11.60 -9.68 -6.24
CA GLY A 100 -12.72 -8.74 -6.27
C GLY A 100 -13.38 -8.58 -7.63
N GLY A 101 -12.76 -9.08 -8.71
CA GLY A 101 -13.25 -8.96 -10.09
C GLY A 101 -12.51 -7.91 -10.93
N VAL A 102 -11.46 -7.27 -10.40
CA VAL A 102 -10.64 -6.33 -11.17
C VAL A 102 -9.86 -7.11 -12.23
N GLY A 103 -9.95 -6.69 -13.50
CA GLY A 103 -9.21 -7.31 -14.59
C GLY A 103 -7.67 -7.27 -14.39
N PRO A 104 -6.91 -8.26 -14.89
CA PRO A 104 -5.49 -8.42 -14.58
C PRO A 104 -4.61 -7.20 -14.88
N VAL A 105 -4.80 -6.57 -16.04
CA VAL A 105 -4.06 -5.36 -16.45
C VAL A 105 -4.34 -4.21 -15.48
N LYS A 106 -5.63 -3.95 -15.20
CA LYS A 106 -6.04 -2.90 -14.25
C LYS A 106 -5.48 -3.16 -12.84
N ALA A 107 -5.50 -4.40 -12.38
CA ALA A 107 -4.94 -4.78 -11.08
C ALA A 107 -3.42 -4.57 -11.02
N LYS A 108 -2.67 -4.90 -12.09
CA LYS A 108 -1.22 -4.63 -12.19
C LYS A 108 -0.91 -3.14 -12.20
N THR A 109 -1.73 -2.34 -12.89
CA THR A 109 -1.63 -0.88 -12.85
C THR A 109 -1.88 -0.32 -11.45
N MET A 110 -2.83 -0.87 -10.71
CA MET A 110 -3.05 -0.49 -9.31
C MET A 110 -1.89 -0.95 -8.41
N TYR A 111 -1.31 -2.11 -8.69
CA TYR A 111 -0.15 -2.64 -7.97
C TYR A 111 1.07 -1.71 -8.10
N ILE A 112 1.47 -1.34 -9.32
CA ILE A 112 2.62 -0.43 -9.54
C ILE A 112 2.40 0.91 -8.82
N MET A 113 1.18 1.44 -8.80
CA MET A 113 0.85 2.68 -8.08
C MET A 113 1.14 2.58 -6.58
N VAL A 114 0.59 1.57 -5.91
CA VAL A 114 0.80 1.42 -4.46
C VAL A 114 2.25 1.06 -4.15
N LYS A 115 2.92 0.31 -5.02
CA LYS A 115 4.34 -0.02 -4.85
C LYS A 115 5.31 1.13 -5.06
N THR A 116 4.91 2.10 -5.86
CA THR A 116 5.76 3.25 -6.23
C THR A 116 5.48 4.45 -5.34
N PHE A 117 4.22 4.70 -4.98
CA PHE A 117 3.80 5.91 -4.28
C PHE A 117 3.08 5.66 -2.95
N GLY A 118 2.75 4.40 -2.64
CA GLY A 118 2.18 4.03 -1.36
C GLY A 118 3.21 4.06 -0.23
N PRO A 119 2.75 4.01 1.04
CA PRO A 119 3.65 3.95 2.18
C PRO A 119 4.56 2.71 2.07
N SER A 120 5.86 2.91 2.31
CA SER A 120 6.85 1.83 2.28
C SER A 120 7.62 1.78 3.59
N TRP A 121 7.82 0.58 4.12
CA TRP A 121 8.51 0.36 5.39
C TRP A 121 9.21 -1.00 5.44
N THR A 122 10.24 -1.09 6.27
CA THR A 122 10.92 -2.33 6.63
C THR A 122 11.28 -2.32 8.11
N VAL A 123 11.50 -3.49 8.68
CA VAL A 123 12.08 -3.64 10.03
C VAL A 123 13.60 -3.68 9.89
N VAL A 124 14.30 -2.84 10.67
CA VAL A 124 15.76 -2.77 10.62
C VAL A 124 16.37 -3.91 11.44
N ALA A 125 17.35 -4.61 10.85
CA ALA A 125 18.03 -5.72 11.52
C ALA A 125 19.01 -5.24 12.60
N GLU A 126 19.49 -4.01 12.49
CA GLU A 126 20.41 -3.35 13.43
C GLU A 126 19.99 -1.89 13.62
N SER A 127 20.41 -1.28 14.73
CA SER A 127 20.13 0.12 15.02
C SER A 127 20.76 1.04 13.95
N ILE A 128 20.03 2.08 13.54
CA ILE A 128 20.51 3.12 12.63
C ILE A 128 21.02 4.28 13.48
N VAL A 129 22.29 4.62 13.29
CA VAL A 129 22.96 5.71 14.00
C VAL A 129 23.31 6.81 13.00
N VAL A 130 22.93 8.05 13.31
CA VAL A 130 23.27 9.26 12.54
C VAL A 130 23.95 10.23 13.49
N ASN A 131 25.13 10.73 13.11
CA ASN A 131 25.93 11.66 13.93
C ASN A 131 26.15 11.17 15.39
N GLY A 132 26.27 9.86 15.59
CA GLY A 132 26.45 9.25 16.93
C GLY A 132 25.17 9.07 17.75
N HIS A 133 24.02 9.47 17.22
CA HIS A 133 22.71 9.28 17.85
C HIS A 133 21.98 8.09 17.24
N THR A 134 21.47 7.19 18.07
CA THR A 134 20.55 6.15 17.59
C THR A 134 19.23 6.79 17.18
N VAL A 135 18.93 6.73 15.88
CA VAL A 135 17.71 7.29 15.28
C VAL A 135 16.61 6.24 15.18
N ILE A 136 16.98 4.98 14.92
CA ILE A 136 16.08 3.84 14.90
C ILE A 136 16.76 2.69 15.63
N GLU A 137 16.09 2.14 16.65
CA GLU A 137 16.61 0.98 17.37
C GLU A 137 16.53 -0.30 16.53
N LYS A 138 17.34 -1.31 16.90
CA LYS A 138 17.24 -2.66 16.35
C LYS A 138 15.81 -3.19 16.48
N GLY A 139 15.25 -3.70 15.37
CA GLY A 139 13.85 -4.13 15.31
C GLY A 139 12.85 -2.97 15.16
N GLY A 140 13.33 -1.73 15.10
CA GLY A 140 12.53 -0.56 14.77
C GLY A 140 12.13 -0.53 13.30
N MET A 141 11.19 0.37 12.98
CA MET A 141 10.65 0.51 11.63
C MET A 141 11.32 1.69 10.91
N LEU A 142 11.91 1.41 9.74
CA LEU A 142 12.37 2.42 8.81
C LEU A 142 11.34 2.58 7.69
N THR A 143 10.91 3.82 7.45
CA THR A 143 10.02 4.17 6.35
C THR A 143 10.81 4.74 5.17
N PHE A 144 10.23 4.64 3.98
CA PHE A 144 10.83 5.15 2.76
C PHE A 144 9.83 5.99 1.98
N SER A 145 10.30 7.11 1.45
CA SER A 145 9.65 7.79 0.35
C SER A 145 10.10 7.14 -0.94
N ARG A 146 9.13 6.73 -1.77
CA ARG A 146 9.37 6.23 -3.11
C ARG A 146 8.73 7.18 -4.11
N THR A 147 9.46 7.50 -5.16
CA THR A 147 8.98 8.36 -6.24
C THR A 147 9.49 7.82 -7.58
N MET A 148 8.84 8.24 -8.66
CA MET A 148 9.25 7.92 -10.02
C MET A 148 8.94 9.12 -10.91
N PRO A 149 9.83 9.50 -11.85
CA PRO A 149 9.52 10.54 -12.82
C PRO A 149 8.24 10.21 -13.59
N ARG A 150 7.41 11.23 -13.85
CA ARG A 150 6.11 11.04 -14.51
C ARG A 150 6.25 10.35 -15.88
N ALA A 151 7.31 10.65 -16.63
CA ALA A 151 7.58 10.02 -17.93
C ALA A 151 7.81 8.52 -17.77
N GLU A 152 8.73 8.12 -16.89
CA GLU A 152 9.02 6.71 -16.60
C GLU A 152 7.80 5.96 -16.08
N PHE A 153 7.03 6.57 -15.17
CA PHE A 153 5.80 5.96 -14.69
C PHE A 153 4.78 5.75 -15.81
N SER A 154 4.64 6.72 -16.73
CA SER A 154 3.74 6.60 -17.88
C SER A 154 4.18 5.47 -18.83
N GLU A 155 5.48 5.31 -19.06
CA GLU A 155 6.02 4.20 -19.85
C GLU A 155 5.70 2.85 -19.22
N MET A 156 5.84 2.72 -17.90
CA MET A 156 5.51 1.48 -17.20
C MET A 156 4.02 1.12 -17.33
N ILE A 157 3.13 2.11 -17.24
CA ILE A 157 1.69 1.90 -17.44
C ILE A 157 1.40 1.41 -18.86
N GLN A 158 1.97 2.08 -19.87
CA GLN A 158 1.81 1.69 -21.27
C GLN A 158 2.33 0.27 -21.54
N TRP A 159 3.48 -0.08 -20.96
CA TRP A 159 4.06 -1.42 -21.05
C TRP A 159 3.14 -2.46 -20.40
N ILE A 160 2.60 -2.20 -19.20
CA ILE A 160 1.64 -3.09 -18.53
C ILE A 160 0.38 -3.29 -19.37
N GLU A 161 -0.15 -2.22 -19.96
CA GLU A 161 -1.35 -2.25 -20.79
C GLU A 161 -1.15 -3.01 -22.11
N THR A 162 0.06 -2.95 -22.68
CA THR A 162 0.38 -3.57 -23.97
C THR A 162 0.78 -5.03 -23.82
N GLU A 163 1.59 -5.35 -22.81
CA GLU A 163 2.26 -6.65 -22.70
C GLU A 163 1.74 -7.51 -21.54
N ASN A 164 1.02 -6.92 -20.57
CA ASN A 164 0.52 -7.62 -19.38
C ASN A 164 1.58 -8.51 -18.67
N PRO A 165 2.76 -7.95 -18.34
CA PRO A 165 3.92 -8.70 -17.83
C PRO A 165 3.67 -9.29 -16.43
N PRO A 166 4.38 -10.36 -16.01
CA PRO A 166 4.25 -10.90 -14.66
C PRO A 166 4.68 -9.89 -13.59
N ILE A 167 4.17 -10.06 -12.36
CA ILE A 167 4.46 -9.13 -11.23
C ILE A 167 5.96 -9.02 -10.95
N ALA A 168 6.71 -10.12 -11.08
CA ALA A 168 8.16 -10.12 -10.86
C ALA A 168 8.91 -9.16 -11.81
N ASP A 169 8.49 -9.07 -13.07
CA ASP A 169 9.09 -8.16 -14.04
C ASP A 169 8.73 -6.70 -13.72
N ILE A 170 7.49 -6.47 -13.25
CA ILE A 170 7.06 -5.14 -12.78
C ILE A 170 7.90 -4.70 -11.57
N ASP A 171 8.10 -5.57 -10.58
CA ASP A 171 8.93 -5.29 -9.41
C ASP A 171 10.36 -4.94 -9.82
N ALA A 172 10.96 -5.71 -10.73
CA ALA A 172 12.31 -5.45 -11.25
C ALA A 172 12.42 -4.10 -11.97
N GLU A 173 11.39 -3.68 -12.73
CA GLU A 173 11.38 -2.37 -13.37
C GLU A 173 11.19 -1.22 -12.37
N ILE A 174 10.36 -1.40 -11.33
CA ILE A 174 10.22 -0.41 -10.25
C ILE A 174 11.56 -0.21 -9.56
N GLU A 175 12.30 -1.28 -9.26
CA GLU A 175 13.61 -1.19 -8.60
C GLU A 175 14.65 -0.41 -9.42
N LYS A 176 14.60 -0.50 -10.75
CA LYS A 176 15.50 0.24 -11.64
C LYS A 176 15.18 1.72 -11.74
N ARG A 177 13.88 2.07 -11.68
CA ARG A 177 13.34 3.39 -12.04
C ARG A 177 12.96 4.25 -10.83
N ALA A 178 12.60 3.63 -9.71
CA ALA A 178 12.14 4.36 -8.54
C ALA A 178 13.31 4.97 -7.76
N VAL A 179 13.16 6.24 -7.40
CA VAL A 179 14.02 6.90 -6.42
C VAL A 179 13.48 6.54 -5.04
N VAL A 180 14.32 5.93 -4.21
CA VAL A 180 14.00 5.50 -2.85
C VAL A 180 14.84 6.29 -1.85
N VAL A 181 14.18 6.99 -0.94
CA VAL A 181 14.85 7.79 0.10
C VAL A 181 14.36 7.33 1.47
N PRO A 182 15.26 6.96 2.41
CA PRO A 182 14.86 6.66 3.78
C PRO A 182 14.32 7.93 4.44
N VAL A 183 13.20 7.80 5.15
CA VAL A 183 12.63 8.89 5.94
C VAL A 183 13.06 8.68 7.38
N LEU A 184 14.00 9.52 7.82
CA LEU A 184 14.54 9.47 9.18
C LEU A 184 13.85 10.54 10.05
N PRO A 185 13.46 10.22 11.29
CA PRO A 185 12.83 11.16 12.22
C PRO A 185 13.83 12.16 12.83
N LEU A 186 14.78 12.68 12.05
CA LEU A 186 15.87 13.54 12.56
C LEU A 186 15.34 14.80 13.23
N ALA A 187 14.36 15.48 12.62
CA ALA A 187 13.75 16.69 13.16
C ALA A 187 12.98 16.45 14.46
N GLU A 188 12.27 15.31 14.56
CA GLU A 188 11.55 14.91 15.78
C GLU A 188 12.51 14.61 16.94
N LEU A 189 13.72 14.16 16.62
CA LEU A 189 14.79 13.88 17.57
C LEU A 189 15.72 15.07 17.82
N GLY A 190 15.50 16.22 17.16
CA GLY A 190 16.35 17.40 17.28
C GLY A 190 17.78 17.21 16.75
N ILE A 191 17.97 16.30 15.80
CA ILE A 191 19.28 16.00 15.19
C ILE A 191 19.45 16.87 13.94
N GLU A 192 20.43 17.77 13.96
CA GLU A 192 20.82 18.56 12.80
C GLU A 192 21.70 17.72 11.85
N VAL A 193 21.47 17.89 10.55
CA VAL A 193 22.28 17.35 9.47
C VAL A 193 22.93 18.53 8.76
N ASP A 194 24.24 18.68 9.00
CA ASP A 194 25.11 19.69 8.35
C ASP A 194 25.25 19.46 6.84
#